data_AF-A0A7J0DKK7-F1
#
_entry.id   AF-A0A7J0DKK7-F1
#
_cell.length_a   1.000
_cell.length_b   1.000
_cell.length_c   1.000
_cell.angle_alpha   90.00
_cell.angle_beta   90.00
_cell.angle_gamma   90.00
#
_symmetry.space_group_name_H-M   'P 1'
#
loop_
_entity.id
_entity.type
_entity.pdbx_description
1 polymer ?
#
loop_
_entity_poly.entity_id
_entity_poly.type
_entity_poly.pdbx_seq_one_letter_code
_entity_poly.pdbx_strand_id
1 'polypeptide(L)'
;MASISSLSFSALGQSSDRKVSAPSTRSFASDSDSFRLRTNFSCDSFGVRTSNSACRMVIRCMSTATDVPAVSETKLNFLKAYKRPIPSIYNTVLQELIVQQHLMRYKRTYRYDAVFALGFVTVYDQLMEGYPSDEDREAIFQSYIKALNEDPDKYRDDAKKLEEWARAQNASSLVSFSSREGEVDGILKDIAERAGGKGSFSYSRFFAIGLFRLLELANASEPTILEQDMSR
;
A
#
# COMPACT_ATOMS: atom_id res chain seq x y z
N MET A 1 35.29 31.98 -14.89
CA MET A 1 36.19 30.96 -14.32
C MET A 1 35.32 29.89 -13.68
N ALA A 2 35.50 28.62 -14.02
CA ALA A 2 34.81 27.50 -13.38
C ALA A 2 35.74 26.81 -12.38
N SER A 3 35.17 26.20 -11.34
CA SER A 3 35.88 25.27 -10.45
C SER A 3 35.02 24.03 -10.29
N ILE A 4 35.58 22.88 -10.67
CA ILE A 4 34.89 21.58 -10.62
C ILE A 4 35.65 20.71 -9.63
N SER A 5 35.07 20.49 -8.45
CA SER A 5 35.69 19.67 -7.40
C SER A 5 35.58 18.18 -7.73
N SER A 6 36.60 17.61 -8.34
CA SER A 6 36.70 16.18 -8.61
C SER A 6 36.92 15.36 -7.33
N LEU A 7 36.09 14.35 -7.09
CA LEU A 7 36.31 13.34 -6.05
C LEU A 7 36.73 12.02 -6.69
N SER A 8 37.96 11.58 -6.40
CA SER A 8 38.54 10.34 -6.92
C SER A 8 38.33 9.18 -5.95
N PHE A 9 37.83 8.04 -6.44
CA PHE A 9 37.81 6.78 -5.69
C PHE A 9 39.00 5.90 -6.09
N SER A 10 39.84 5.56 -5.10
CA SER A 10 40.95 4.61 -5.29
C SER A 10 40.46 3.17 -5.22
N ALA A 11 40.77 2.36 -6.24
CA ALA A 11 40.54 0.93 -6.21
C ALA A 11 41.49 0.23 -5.20
N LEU A 12 40.99 -0.78 -4.47
CA LEU A 12 41.78 -1.53 -3.49
C LEU A 12 41.96 -3.00 -3.94
N GLY A 13 43.19 -3.49 -3.74
CA GLY A 13 43.75 -4.67 -4.39
C GLY A 13 43.02 -6.00 -4.20
N GLN A 14 43.22 -6.87 -5.20
CA GLN A 14 43.07 -8.32 -5.08
C GLN A 14 44.05 -8.88 -4.04
N SER A 15 43.71 -10.02 -3.46
CA SER A 15 44.63 -10.88 -2.70
C SER A 15 44.43 -12.33 -3.18
N SER A 16 45.52 -13.10 -3.30
CA SER A 16 45.54 -14.35 -4.08
C SER A 16 45.73 -15.63 -3.27
N ASP A 17 45.10 -16.69 -3.78
CA ASP A 17 45.52 -18.09 -3.78
C ASP A 17 46.38 -18.67 -2.63
N ARG A 18 45.86 -19.80 -2.10
CA ARG A 18 46.73 -20.97 -1.96
C ARG A 18 46.01 -22.30 -2.24
N LYS A 19 46.16 -22.76 -3.50
CA LYS A 19 46.51 -24.14 -3.93
C LYS A 19 46.65 -25.17 -2.78
N VAL A 20 46.16 -26.41 -2.87
CA VAL A 20 46.16 -27.40 -3.98
C VAL A 20 44.96 -28.38 -3.78
N SER A 21 44.50 -29.30 -4.65
CA SER A 21 44.96 -29.95 -5.91
C SER A 21 43.78 -30.38 -6.82
N ALA A 22 44.10 -30.86 -8.04
CA ALA A 22 43.29 -31.78 -8.87
C ALA A 22 43.88 -33.23 -8.74
N PRO A 23 43.45 -34.32 -9.44
CA PRO A 23 42.70 -34.51 -10.69
C PRO A 23 41.42 -35.39 -10.51
N SER A 24 40.57 -35.79 -11.47
CA SER A 24 40.17 -35.40 -12.84
C SER A 24 39.21 -36.50 -13.35
N THR A 25 38.31 -36.15 -14.27
CA THR A 25 37.71 -37.03 -15.32
C THR A 25 36.72 -38.17 -15.00
N ARG A 26 35.61 -38.08 -15.77
CA ARG A 26 34.75 -39.13 -16.37
C ARG A 26 33.52 -39.66 -15.60
N SER A 27 32.45 -39.71 -16.38
CA SER A 27 31.19 -40.40 -16.19
C SER A 27 31.34 -41.93 -16.15
N PHE A 28 30.39 -42.62 -15.52
CA PHE A 28 29.40 -43.47 -16.22
C PHE A 28 28.26 -43.85 -15.26
N ALA A 29 27.37 -44.77 -15.66
CA ALA A 29 26.07 -45.02 -15.02
C ALA A 29 25.94 -46.44 -14.41
N SER A 30 24.74 -46.69 -13.85
CA SER A 30 24.17 -48.00 -13.48
C SER A 30 24.65 -48.73 -12.21
N ASP A 31 23.67 -48.91 -11.32
CA ASP A 31 23.18 -50.16 -10.73
C ASP A 31 23.93 -50.96 -9.63
N SER A 32 23.10 -51.30 -8.64
CA SER A 32 23.04 -52.55 -7.85
C SER A 32 24.29 -53.13 -7.16
N ASP A 33 24.29 -53.05 -5.83
CA ASP A 33 24.35 -54.24 -4.95
C ASP A 33 23.54 -53.91 -3.68
N SER A 34 22.51 -54.64 -3.23
CA SER A 34 22.30 -56.06 -2.93
C SER A 34 22.65 -56.46 -1.49
N PHE A 35 21.63 -56.89 -0.75
CA PHE A 35 21.76 -57.66 0.49
C PHE A 35 20.86 -58.89 0.39
N ARG A 36 21.46 -60.08 0.56
CA ARG A 36 20.79 -61.37 0.39
C ARG A 36 20.39 -61.97 1.74
N LEU A 37 19.19 -62.53 1.85
CA LEU A 37 18.81 -63.45 2.94
C LEU A 37 17.96 -64.63 2.44
N ARG A 38 18.12 -65.78 3.13
CA ARG A 38 17.64 -67.15 2.83
C ARG A 38 17.20 -67.78 4.17
N THR A 39 16.35 -68.82 4.31
CA THR A 39 15.56 -69.73 3.44
C THR A 39 14.56 -70.46 4.38
N ASN A 40 13.44 -71.09 4.00
CA ASN A 40 12.69 -71.29 2.74
C ASN A 40 11.24 -71.75 3.12
N PHE A 41 10.36 -72.00 2.14
CA PHE A 41 9.07 -72.73 2.27
C PHE A 41 7.94 -71.98 3.03
N SER A 42 6.64 -72.19 2.77
CA SER A 42 5.90 -72.64 1.56
C SER A 42 4.39 -72.36 1.77
N CYS A 43 3.57 -72.60 0.72
CA CYS A 43 2.10 -72.72 0.72
C CYS A 43 1.23 -71.43 0.71
N ASP A 44 0.52 -71.28 -0.42
CA ASP A 44 -0.83 -70.74 -0.66
C ASP A 44 -1.36 -69.37 -0.16
N SER A 45 -1.88 -68.64 -1.16
CA SER A 45 -3.16 -67.91 -1.17
C SER A 45 -3.44 -66.83 -0.11
N PHE A 46 -3.33 -65.56 -0.51
CA PHE A 46 -4.49 -64.67 -0.79
C PHE A 46 -3.97 -63.25 -1.11
N GLY A 47 -4.28 -62.73 -2.30
CA GLY A 47 -3.73 -61.46 -2.77
C GLY A 47 -4.48 -60.23 -2.26
N VAL A 48 -3.86 -59.47 -1.34
CA VAL A 48 -4.34 -58.12 -0.95
C VAL A 48 -3.41 -57.06 -1.51
N ARG A 49 -3.88 -56.29 -2.50
CA ARG A 49 -3.12 -55.24 -3.17
C ARG A 49 -3.23 -53.93 -2.38
N THR A 50 -2.26 -53.67 -1.50
CA THR A 50 -2.18 -52.41 -0.74
C THR A 50 -1.91 -51.21 -1.66
N SER A 51 -2.96 -50.46 -1.97
CA SER A 51 -2.84 -49.21 -2.74
C SER A 51 -2.17 -48.13 -1.91
N ASN A 52 -0.90 -47.85 -2.20
CA ASN A 52 -0.10 -46.86 -1.48
C ASN A 52 -0.49 -45.42 -1.89
N SER A 53 -1.71 -45.01 -1.53
CA SER A 53 -2.24 -43.67 -1.81
C SER A 53 -1.55 -42.66 -0.89
N ALA A 54 -0.48 -42.06 -1.40
CA ALA A 54 0.24 -40.97 -0.74
C ALA A 54 -0.61 -39.68 -0.75
N CYS A 55 -1.63 -39.64 0.10
CA CYS A 55 -2.47 -38.46 0.32
C CYS A 55 -1.61 -37.27 0.73
N ARG A 56 -1.33 -36.37 -0.22
CA ARG A 56 -0.81 -35.03 0.07
C ARG A 56 -1.89 -34.25 0.81
N MET A 57 -1.84 -34.31 2.14
CA MET A 57 -2.64 -33.50 3.06
C MET A 57 -2.38 -32.01 2.79
N VAL A 58 -3.16 -31.41 1.88
CA VAL A 58 -3.23 -29.96 1.72
C VAL A 58 -4.07 -29.43 2.88
N ILE A 59 -3.40 -28.98 3.94
CA ILE A 59 -4.04 -28.39 5.12
C ILE A 59 -4.64 -27.04 4.72
N ARG A 60 -5.87 -27.06 4.20
CA ARG A 60 -6.64 -25.87 3.86
C ARG A 60 -7.32 -25.34 5.13
N CYS A 61 -6.61 -24.48 5.85
CA CYS A 61 -7.18 -23.78 7.00
C CYS A 61 -8.33 -22.87 6.53
N MET A 62 -9.58 -23.27 6.79
CA MET A 62 -10.77 -22.48 6.45
C MET A 62 -11.24 -21.72 7.68
N SER A 63 -10.78 -20.48 7.81
CA SER A 63 -11.28 -19.55 8.82
C SER A 63 -12.66 -19.04 8.41
N THR A 64 -13.68 -19.31 9.22
CA THR A 64 -15.01 -18.69 9.07
C THR A 64 -15.01 -17.29 9.71
N ALA A 65 -14.19 -16.40 9.16
CA ALA A 65 -14.19 -14.98 9.50
C ALA A 65 -15.13 -14.20 8.57
N THR A 66 -15.60 -13.03 9.00
CA THR A 66 -16.12 -12.02 8.08
C THR A 66 -15.02 -11.67 7.09
N ASP A 67 -15.23 -11.93 5.80
CA ASP A 67 -14.15 -12.03 4.82
C ASP A 67 -13.58 -10.65 4.45
N VAL A 68 -12.65 -10.18 5.29
CA VAL A 68 -11.83 -9.00 5.05
C VAL A 68 -10.80 -9.39 3.99
N PRO A 69 -10.83 -8.76 2.79
CA PRO A 69 -9.97 -9.17 1.68
C PRO A 69 -8.49 -9.03 2.07
N ALA A 70 -7.63 -9.83 1.43
CA ALA A 70 -6.20 -9.77 1.69
C ALA A 70 -5.53 -8.57 0.99
N VAL A 71 -4.41 -8.08 1.53
CA VAL A 71 -3.55 -7.08 0.85
C VAL A 71 -3.16 -7.55 -0.57
N SER A 72 -2.87 -8.84 -0.71
CA SER A 72 -2.57 -9.49 -2.00
C SER A 72 -3.75 -9.49 -2.97
N GLU A 73 -4.98 -9.55 -2.47
CA GLU A 73 -6.20 -9.48 -3.27
C GLU A 73 -6.47 -8.06 -3.78
N THR A 74 -6.36 -7.04 -2.92
CA THR A 74 -6.42 -5.64 -3.36
C THR A 74 -5.38 -5.34 -4.43
N LYS A 75 -4.13 -5.80 -4.26
CA LYS A 75 -3.09 -5.67 -5.30
C LYS A 75 -3.44 -6.40 -6.60
N LEU A 76 -3.96 -7.62 -6.50
CA LEU A 76 -4.42 -8.38 -7.66
C LEU A 76 -5.59 -7.69 -8.37
N ASN A 77 -6.52 -7.07 -7.62
CA ASN A 77 -7.66 -6.36 -8.18
C ASN A 77 -7.23 -5.06 -8.89
N PHE A 78 -6.24 -4.34 -8.35
CA PHE A 78 -5.60 -3.22 -9.05
C PHE A 78 -4.98 -3.65 -10.38
N LEU A 79 -4.20 -4.74 -10.40
CA LEU A 79 -3.56 -5.27 -11.61
C LEU A 79 -4.56 -5.90 -12.62
N LYS A 80 -5.75 -6.33 -12.17
CA LYS A 80 -6.85 -6.75 -13.05
C LYS A 80 -7.54 -5.55 -13.71
N ALA A 81 -7.70 -4.45 -12.97
CA ALA A 81 -8.31 -3.22 -13.46
C ALA A 81 -7.36 -2.44 -14.40
N TYR A 82 -6.14 -2.16 -13.93
CA TYR A 82 -5.12 -1.46 -14.71
C TYR A 82 -4.15 -2.43 -15.38
N LYS A 83 -4.38 -2.70 -16.67
CA LYS A 83 -3.60 -3.69 -17.46
C LYS A 83 -2.44 -3.11 -18.26
N ARG A 84 -2.29 -1.78 -18.30
CA ARG A 84 -1.16 -1.11 -18.99
C ARG A 84 0.09 -1.14 -18.10
N PRO A 85 1.31 -1.18 -18.66
CA PRO A 85 2.54 -1.10 -17.87
C PRO A 85 2.66 0.28 -17.21
N ILE A 86 2.97 0.30 -15.91
CA ILE A 86 3.27 1.51 -15.15
C ILE A 86 4.81 1.60 -14.99
N PRO A 87 5.46 2.76 -15.29
CA PRO A 87 6.89 2.94 -15.06
C PRO A 87 7.28 2.64 -13.61
N SER A 88 8.44 2.00 -13.42
CA SER A 88 8.86 1.45 -12.11
C SER A 88 8.93 2.48 -10.98
N ILE A 89 9.30 3.73 -11.30
CA ILE A 89 9.35 4.86 -10.36
C ILE A 89 7.99 5.13 -9.69
N TYR A 90 6.91 5.16 -10.47
CA TYR A 90 5.55 5.33 -9.94
C TYR A 90 4.99 4.03 -9.36
N ASN A 91 5.18 2.89 -10.07
CA ASN A 91 4.60 1.61 -9.66
C ASN A 91 5.07 1.16 -8.27
N THR A 92 6.34 1.39 -7.91
CA THR A 92 6.87 1.01 -6.59
C THR A 92 6.11 1.72 -5.47
N VAL A 93 5.98 3.06 -5.57
CA VAL A 93 5.30 3.86 -4.55
C VAL A 93 3.79 3.59 -4.55
N LEU A 94 3.14 3.47 -5.71
CA LEU A 94 1.72 3.09 -5.81
C LEU A 94 1.45 1.74 -5.13
N GLN A 95 2.33 0.76 -5.31
CA GLN A 95 2.20 -0.56 -4.68
C GLN A 95 2.42 -0.53 -3.17
N GLU A 96 3.14 0.45 -2.61
CA GLU A 96 3.20 0.68 -1.16
C GLU A 96 1.98 1.45 -0.65
N LEU A 97 1.52 2.45 -1.40
CA LEU A 97 0.34 3.27 -1.12
C LEU A 97 -0.91 2.39 -1.00
N ILE A 98 -1.09 1.41 -1.91
CA ILE A 98 -2.14 0.39 -1.85
C ILE A 98 -2.10 -0.37 -0.51
N VAL A 99 -0.93 -0.78 -0.02
CA VAL A 99 -0.80 -1.51 1.26
C VAL A 99 -1.20 -0.61 2.42
N GLN A 100 -0.67 0.62 2.45
CA GLN A 100 -0.94 1.57 3.53
C GLN A 100 -2.43 1.93 3.61
N GLN A 101 -3.09 2.17 2.46
CA GLN A 101 -4.51 2.48 2.44
C GLN A 101 -5.39 1.25 2.67
N HIS A 102 -5.02 0.06 2.19
CA HIS A 102 -5.72 -1.19 2.55
C HIS A 102 -5.72 -1.39 4.08
N LEU A 103 -4.55 -1.27 4.71
CA LEU A 103 -4.40 -1.37 6.17
C LEU A 103 -5.10 -0.24 6.94
N MET A 104 -5.48 0.87 6.29
CA MET A 104 -6.39 1.86 6.87
C MET A 104 -7.86 1.49 6.64
N ARG A 105 -8.22 1.11 5.42
CA ARG A 105 -9.59 0.87 4.93
C ARG A 105 -10.30 -0.29 5.63
N TYR A 106 -9.54 -1.30 6.05
CA TYR A 106 -10.05 -2.50 6.70
C TYR A 106 -9.81 -2.54 8.22
N LYS A 107 -9.42 -1.41 8.83
CA LYS A 107 -9.49 -1.26 10.29
C LYS A 107 -10.95 -1.24 10.76
N ARG A 108 -11.24 -1.92 11.87
CA ARG A 108 -12.55 -1.92 12.56
C ARG A 108 -13.09 -0.51 12.88
N THR A 109 -12.21 0.48 12.96
CA THR A 109 -12.51 1.88 13.29
C THR A 109 -12.59 2.79 12.06
N TYR A 110 -12.43 2.26 10.83
CA TYR A 110 -12.49 3.05 9.61
C TYR A 110 -13.91 3.56 9.35
N ARG A 111 -14.02 4.86 9.07
CA ARG A 111 -15.17 5.53 8.46
C ARG A 111 -14.60 6.43 7.37
N TYR A 112 -15.28 6.50 6.23
CA TYR A 112 -14.92 7.45 5.17
C TYR A 112 -14.97 8.88 5.70
N ASP A 113 -14.05 9.73 5.24
CA ASP A 113 -13.90 11.10 5.70
C ASP A 113 -13.48 11.99 4.52
N ALA A 114 -14.14 13.13 4.30
CA ALA A 114 -13.86 14.01 3.16
C ALA A 114 -12.47 14.66 3.26
N VAL A 115 -11.99 14.93 4.48
CA VAL A 115 -10.64 15.48 4.70
C VAL A 115 -9.58 14.41 4.45
N PHE A 116 -9.88 13.13 4.74
CA PHE A 116 -9.06 12.00 4.28
C PHE A 116 -9.00 11.93 2.75
N ALA A 117 -10.14 12.08 2.06
CA ALA A 117 -10.20 12.02 0.60
C ALA A 117 -9.40 13.15 -0.05
N LEU A 118 -9.57 14.40 0.41
CA LEU A 118 -8.77 15.56 -0.01
C LEU A 118 -7.26 15.30 0.14
N GLY A 119 -6.83 14.84 1.31
CA GLY A 119 -5.42 14.60 1.57
C GLY A 119 -4.85 13.39 0.82
N PHE A 120 -5.66 12.38 0.53
CA PHE A 120 -5.26 11.30 -0.37
C PHE A 120 -5.10 11.79 -1.81
N VAL A 121 -6.08 12.51 -2.34
CA VAL A 121 -6.07 13.10 -3.70
C VAL A 121 -4.85 14.01 -3.87
N THR A 122 -4.58 14.88 -2.89
CA THR A 122 -3.42 15.79 -2.89
C THR A 122 -2.10 15.00 -3.00
N VAL A 123 -1.91 13.95 -2.21
CA VAL A 123 -0.70 13.09 -2.28
C VAL A 123 -0.65 12.32 -3.59
N TYR A 124 -1.79 11.85 -4.11
CA TYR A 124 -1.84 11.09 -5.35
C TYR A 124 -1.44 11.94 -6.56
N ASP A 125 -2.01 13.14 -6.71
CA ASP A 125 -1.71 13.99 -7.85
C ASP A 125 -0.26 14.52 -7.81
N GLN A 126 0.29 14.81 -6.61
CA GLN A 126 1.72 15.10 -6.42
C GLN A 126 2.61 13.90 -6.75
N LEU A 127 2.24 12.69 -6.32
CA LEU A 127 2.99 11.46 -6.61
C LEU A 127 3.02 11.14 -8.12
N MET A 128 1.96 11.52 -8.83
CA MET A 128 1.79 11.29 -10.27
C MET A 128 2.10 12.54 -11.11
N GLU A 129 2.77 13.53 -10.54
CA GLU A 129 3.30 14.67 -11.26
C GLU A 129 4.33 14.20 -12.31
N GLY A 130 4.32 14.82 -13.49
CA GLY A 130 5.16 14.44 -14.61
C GLY A 130 4.83 13.08 -15.26
N TYR A 131 3.76 12.38 -14.85
CA TYR A 131 3.38 11.11 -15.49
C TYR A 131 3.04 11.33 -16.97
N PRO A 132 3.55 10.52 -17.94
CA PRO A 132 3.51 10.86 -19.37
C PRO A 132 2.14 10.94 -20.07
N SER A 133 1.04 10.68 -19.36
CA SER A 133 -0.34 10.70 -19.89
C SER A 133 -1.31 10.99 -18.75
N ASP A 134 -2.09 12.07 -18.88
CA ASP A 134 -3.13 12.44 -17.91
C ASP A 134 -4.27 11.41 -17.89
N GLU A 135 -4.62 10.84 -19.06
CA GLU A 135 -5.59 9.74 -19.18
C GLU A 135 -5.13 8.48 -18.42
N ASP A 136 -3.82 8.20 -18.44
CA ASP A 136 -3.25 7.09 -17.69
C ASP A 136 -3.21 7.39 -16.19
N ARG A 137 -2.88 8.62 -15.78
CA ARG A 137 -2.97 9.04 -14.37
C ARG A 137 -4.38 8.82 -13.83
N GLU A 138 -5.42 9.34 -14.49
CA GLU A 138 -6.78 9.19 -13.97
C GLU A 138 -7.29 7.74 -14.06
N ALA A 139 -6.93 6.98 -15.10
CA ALA A 139 -7.25 5.55 -15.16
C ALA A 139 -6.55 4.73 -14.06
N ILE A 140 -5.33 5.11 -13.64
CA ILE A 140 -4.64 4.53 -12.48
C ILE A 140 -5.37 4.92 -11.19
N PHE A 141 -5.75 6.19 -11.01
CA PHE A 141 -6.50 6.67 -9.84
C PHE A 141 -7.80 5.88 -9.65
N GLN A 142 -8.62 5.80 -10.70
CA GLN A 142 -9.87 5.05 -10.66
C GLN A 142 -9.64 3.56 -10.37
N SER A 143 -8.63 2.94 -11.00
CA SER A 143 -8.30 1.52 -10.78
C SER A 143 -7.81 1.26 -9.35
N TYR A 144 -7.06 2.20 -8.77
CA TYR A 144 -6.53 2.16 -7.41
C TYR A 144 -7.68 2.20 -6.38
N ILE A 145 -8.60 3.17 -6.49
CA ILE A 145 -9.70 3.33 -5.54
C ILE A 145 -10.72 2.20 -5.68
N LYS A 146 -11.07 1.81 -6.92
CA LYS A 146 -11.97 0.68 -7.20
C LYS A 146 -11.41 -0.65 -6.67
N ALA A 147 -10.09 -0.85 -6.68
CA ALA A 147 -9.45 -2.05 -6.11
C ALA A 147 -9.53 -2.15 -4.57
N LEU A 148 -9.75 -1.02 -3.88
CA LEU A 148 -9.98 -0.94 -2.43
C LEU A 148 -11.46 -1.09 -2.05
N ASN A 149 -12.36 -1.33 -3.02
CA ASN A 149 -13.81 -1.29 -2.86
C ASN A 149 -14.33 0.06 -2.36
N GLU A 150 -13.77 1.14 -2.92
CA GLU A 150 -14.18 2.53 -2.71
C GLU A 150 -14.56 3.20 -4.05
N ASP A 151 -15.14 4.39 -3.97
CA ASP A 151 -15.63 5.17 -5.13
C ASP A 151 -14.66 6.31 -5.49
N PRO A 152 -13.97 6.29 -6.66
CA PRO A 152 -13.03 7.35 -7.04
C PRO A 152 -13.72 8.67 -7.35
N ASP A 153 -14.92 8.63 -7.91
CA ASP A 153 -15.61 9.82 -8.40
C ASP A 153 -16.01 10.68 -7.18
N LYS A 154 -16.49 10.01 -6.12
CA LYS A 154 -16.68 10.61 -4.80
C LYS A 154 -15.38 11.19 -4.19
N TYR A 155 -14.24 10.51 -4.28
CA TYR A 155 -12.97 11.05 -3.76
C TYR A 155 -12.58 12.35 -4.49
N ARG A 156 -12.78 12.41 -5.83
CA ARG A 156 -12.52 13.63 -6.63
C ARG A 156 -13.51 14.75 -6.26
N ASP A 157 -14.80 14.45 -6.16
CA ASP A 157 -15.84 15.44 -5.86
C ASP A 157 -15.72 16.02 -4.44
N ASP A 158 -15.58 15.17 -3.41
CA ASP A 158 -15.43 15.64 -2.02
C ASP A 158 -14.14 16.44 -1.84
N ALA A 159 -13.02 16.03 -2.46
CA ALA A 159 -11.78 16.79 -2.46
C ALA A 159 -11.97 18.18 -3.11
N LYS A 160 -12.59 18.23 -4.29
CA LYS A 160 -12.86 19.47 -5.02
C LYS A 160 -13.75 20.43 -4.22
N LYS A 161 -14.86 19.94 -3.65
CA LYS A 161 -15.77 20.73 -2.79
C LYS A 161 -15.03 21.36 -1.61
N LEU A 162 -14.18 20.58 -0.95
CA LEU A 162 -13.38 21.06 0.19
C LEU A 162 -12.34 22.10 -0.25
N GLU A 163 -11.67 21.92 -1.39
CA GLU A 163 -10.76 22.94 -1.92
C GLU A 163 -11.48 24.25 -2.30
N GLU A 164 -12.63 24.16 -2.98
CA GLU A 164 -13.42 25.33 -3.40
C GLU A 164 -13.97 26.10 -2.19
N TRP A 165 -14.45 25.39 -1.16
CA TRP A 165 -14.83 25.99 0.11
C TRP A 165 -13.65 26.65 0.82
N ALA A 166 -12.48 26.01 0.85
CA ALA A 166 -11.28 26.53 1.53
C ALA A 166 -10.74 27.80 0.87
N ARG A 167 -10.70 27.84 -0.47
CA ARG A 167 -10.35 29.05 -1.25
C ARG A 167 -11.30 30.24 -1.02
N ALA A 168 -12.52 29.97 -0.56
CA ALA A 168 -13.49 30.99 -0.16
C ALA A 168 -13.38 31.40 1.33
N GLN A 169 -12.51 30.77 2.11
CA GLN A 169 -12.25 31.13 3.50
C GLN A 169 -11.08 32.11 3.65
N ASN A 170 -11.08 32.82 4.78
CA ASN A 170 -9.91 33.40 5.42
C ASN A 170 -9.70 32.71 6.78
N ALA A 171 -8.58 32.96 7.46
CA ALA A 171 -8.23 32.25 8.70
C ALA A 171 -9.31 32.30 9.80
N SER A 172 -9.95 33.45 10.06
CA SER A 172 -10.98 33.55 11.10
C SER A 172 -12.32 32.93 10.65
N SER A 173 -12.63 32.97 9.36
CA SER A 173 -13.81 32.28 8.82
C SER A 173 -13.61 30.75 8.80
N LEU A 174 -12.40 30.26 8.57
CA LEU A 174 -12.09 28.82 8.56
C LEU A 174 -12.35 28.17 9.92
N VAL A 175 -11.95 28.81 11.03
CA VAL A 175 -12.18 28.27 12.39
C VAL A 175 -13.63 28.39 12.87
N SER A 176 -14.44 29.26 12.26
CA SER A 176 -15.84 29.49 12.64
C SER A 176 -16.87 28.56 11.96
N PHE A 177 -16.40 27.53 11.23
CA PHE A 177 -17.25 26.57 10.51
C PHE A 177 -18.37 25.92 11.37
N SER A 178 -18.12 25.73 12.66
CA SER A 178 -19.11 25.21 13.62
C SER A 178 -20.39 26.05 13.71
N SER A 179 -20.32 27.34 13.39
CA SER A 179 -21.39 28.32 13.55
C SER A 179 -22.15 28.63 12.24
N ARG A 180 -21.90 27.89 11.15
CA ARG A 180 -22.49 28.13 9.83
C ARG A 180 -23.19 26.89 9.28
N GLU A 181 -24.23 27.09 8.49
CA GLU A 181 -24.98 26.03 7.82
C GLU A 181 -24.66 26.04 6.32
N GLY A 182 -23.79 25.11 5.93
CA GLY A 182 -23.37 24.83 4.55
C GLY A 182 -22.94 23.36 4.45
N GLU A 183 -22.87 22.81 3.23
CA GLU A 183 -22.57 21.38 3.02
C GLU A 183 -21.20 20.99 3.61
N VAL A 184 -20.15 21.74 3.28
CA VAL A 184 -18.79 21.49 3.77
C VAL A 184 -18.64 21.84 5.25
N ASP A 185 -19.27 22.92 5.73
CA ASP A 185 -19.31 23.24 7.17
C ASP A 185 -19.95 22.09 7.98
N GLY A 186 -21.05 21.51 7.50
CA GLY A 186 -21.72 20.35 8.11
C GLY A 186 -20.87 19.08 8.09
N ILE A 187 -20.16 18.82 6.99
CA ILE A 187 -19.16 17.73 6.91
C ILE A 187 -18.06 17.94 7.97
N LEU A 188 -17.53 19.16 8.10
CA LEU A 188 -16.50 19.48 9.09
C LEU A 188 -17.02 19.40 10.53
N LYS A 189 -18.30 19.74 10.80
CA LYS A 189 -18.95 19.51 12.10
C LYS A 189 -18.98 18.01 12.46
N ASP A 190 -19.50 17.15 11.57
CA ASP A 190 -19.54 15.69 11.75
C ASP A 190 -18.14 15.06 11.93
N ILE A 191 -17.10 15.65 11.31
CA ILE A 191 -15.69 15.28 11.54
C ILE A 191 -15.22 15.71 12.94
N ALA A 192 -15.46 16.97 13.33
CA ALA A 192 -15.04 17.51 14.61
C ALA A 192 -15.71 16.81 15.81
N GLU A 193 -17.01 16.52 15.71
CA GLU A 193 -17.75 15.75 16.73
C GLU A 193 -17.19 14.33 16.90
N ARG A 194 -16.83 13.66 15.79
CA ARG A 194 -16.15 12.36 15.86
C ARG A 194 -14.78 12.43 16.53
N ALA A 195 -14.01 13.49 16.26
CA ALA A 195 -12.65 13.65 16.73
C ALA A 195 -12.58 14.08 18.21
N GLY A 196 -13.54 14.89 18.68
CA GLY A 196 -13.65 15.31 20.09
C GLY A 196 -14.47 14.35 20.97
N GLY A 197 -15.24 13.45 20.38
CA GLY A 197 -16.06 12.47 21.11
C GLY A 197 -15.25 11.34 21.76
N LYS A 198 -15.88 10.60 22.68
CA LYS A 198 -15.29 9.41 23.34
C LYS A 198 -15.18 8.17 22.42
N GLY A 199 -15.31 8.36 21.11
CA GLY A 199 -15.25 7.30 20.10
C GLY A 199 -13.83 7.05 19.58
N SER A 200 -13.64 5.95 18.85
CA SER A 200 -12.37 5.66 18.20
C SER A 200 -12.26 6.36 16.84
N PHE A 201 -11.72 7.59 16.83
CA PHE A 201 -11.41 8.30 15.57
C PHE A 201 -10.17 7.72 14.88
N SER A 202 -10.26 7.47 13.56
CA SER A 202 -9.17 6.87 12.76
C SER A 202 -8.26 7.92 12.12
N TYR A 203 -7.45 8.60 12.93
CA TYR A 203 -6.41 9.51 12.44
C TYR A 203 -5.43 8.80 11.48
N SER A 204 -4.96 9.53 10.47
CA SER A 204 -4.03 9.03 9.45
C SER A 204 -3.22 10.16 8.82
N ARG A 205 -2.12 9.81 8.13
CA ARG A 205 -1.30 10.79 7.40
C ARG A 205 -2.11 11.54 6.32
N PHE A 206 -3.01 10.86 5.61
CA PHE A 206 -3.85 11.52 4.60
C PHE A 206 -4.83 12.51 5.24
N PHE A 207 -5.46 12.17 6.37
CA PHE A 207 -6.29 13.13 7.10
C PHE A 207 -5.49 14.38 7.54
N ALA A 208 -4.25 14.20 8.02
CA ALA A 208 -3.38 15.31 8.39
C ALA A 208 -3.03 16.21 7.19
N ILE A 209 -2.72 15.62 6.04
CA ILE A 209 -2.40 16.35 4.80
C ILE A 209 -3.64 17.08 4.26
N GLY A 210 -4.82 16.47 4.34
CA GLY A 210 -6.07 17.14 3.97
C GLY A 210 -6.38 18.35 4.84
N LEU A 211 -6.18 18.24 6.15
CA LEU A 211 -6.34 19.38 7.06
C LEU A 211 -5.31 20.48 6.79
N PHE A 212 -4.06 20.12 6.51
CA PHE A 212 -3.03 21.09 6.08
C PHE A 212 -3.41 21.76 4.75
N ARG A 213 -3.95 21.01 3.78
CA ARG A 213 -4.39 21.53 2.48
C ARG A 213 -5.56 22.52 2.62
N LEU A 214 -6.49 22.30 3.56
CA LEU A 214 -7.54 23.29 3.88
C LEU A 214 -6.94 24.60 4.42
N LEU A 215 -5.94 24.51 5.31
CA LEU A 215 -5.28 25.69 5.89
C LEU A 215 -4.44 26.46 4.87
N GLU A 216 -3.70 25.74 4.01
CA GLU A 216 -2.94 26.28 2.88
C GLU A 216 -3.84 27.08 1.94
N LEU A 217 -4.96 26.49 1.48
CA LEU A 217 -5.88 27.12 0.53
C LEU A 217 -6.64 28.34 1.09
N ALA A 218 -6.80 28.42 2.42
CA ALA A 218 -7.39 29.57 3.11
C ALA A 218 -6.36 30.64 3.51
N ASN A 219 -5.09 30.51 3.09
CA ASN A 219 -3.95 31.33 3.51
C ASN A 219 -3.77 31.41 5.04
N ALA A 220 -4.15 30.34 5.76
CA ALA A 220 -4.09 30.20 7.22
C ALA A 220 -2.83 29.44 7.69
N SER A 221 -1.84 29.26 6.80
CA SER A 221 -0.59 28.54 7.05
C SER A 221 0.56 29.40 7.61
N GLU A 222 0.37 30.73 7.72
CA GLU A 222 1.36 31.64 8.30
C GLU A 222 1.44 31.49 9.83
N PRO A 223 2.61 31.16 10.41
CA PRO A 223 2.74 30.91 11.85
C PRO A 223 2.45 32.14 12.71
N THR A 224 2.59 33.34 12.14
CA THR A 224 2.34 34.64 12.78
C THR A 224 0.92 34.80 13.32
N ILE A 225 -0.05 34.05 12.80
CA ILE A 225 -1.44 34.04 13.30
C ILE A 225 -1.51 33.37 14.69
N LEU A 226 -0.68 32.37 14.95
CA LEU A 226 -0.65 31.63 16.22
C LEU A 226 -0.04 32.42 17.38
N GLU A 227 0.75 33.46 17.09
CA GLU A 227 1.33 34.33 18.13
C GLU A 227 0.33 35.35 18.70
N GLN A 228 -0.70 35.73 17.93
CA GLN A 228 -1.70 36.72 18.39
C GLN A 228 -2.58 36.19 19.53
N ASP A 229 -2.88 34.88 19.55
CA ASP A 229 -3.72 34.25 20.58
C ASP A 229 -2.97 33.92 21.88
N MET A 230 -1.63 34.01 21.91
CA MET A 230 -0.84 33.88 23.16
C MET A 230 -0.66 35.20 23.93
N SER A 231 -1.25 36.31 23.47
CA SER A 231 -1.05 37.65 24.03
C SER A 231 -2.33 38.32 24.56
N ARG A 232 -3.31 37.53 25.02
CA ARG A 232 -4.57 38.00 25.62
C ARG A 232 -4.99 37.16 26.82
#